data_AF-A0A7C4C917-F1
#
_entry.id   AF-A0A7C4C917-F1
#
_cell.length_a   1.000
_cell.length_b   1.000
_cell.length_c   1.000
_cell.angle_alpha   90.00
_cell.angle_beta   90.00
_cell.angle_gamma   90.00
#
_symmetry.space_group_name_H-M   'P 1'
#
loop_
_entity.id
_entity.type
_entity.pdbx_description
1 polymer ?
#
loop_
_entity_poly.entity_id
_entity_poly.type
_entity_poly.pdbx_seq_one_letter_code
_entity_poly.pdbx_strand_id
1 'polypeptide(L)'
;MKARVAFETKTYVIILSDEKLEIDLKSGAKAFLEYMIEEHKSLERIFRWAADHLFPRDIYIENINRAYLSPEKEAVIEEKTPTGIKTIKVPELTEDQAKILVEAVNKLLEERRKT
;
A
#
# COMPACT_ATOMS: atom_id res chain seq x y z
N MET A 1 -10.40 9.10 -12.04
CA MET A 1 -9.05 9.27 -11.43
C MET A 1 -7.99 9.09 -12.50
N LYS A 2 -6.96 9.93 -12.54
CA LYS A 2 -5.80 9.74 -13.41
C LYS A 2 -4.67 9.17 -12.55
N ALA A 3 -4.23 7.94 -12.86
CA ALA A 3 -3.10 7.34 -12.17
C ALA A 3 -1.81 8.10 -12.54
N ARG A 4 -1.01 8.45 -11.53
CA ARG A 4 0.34 9.01 -11.73
C ARG A 4 1.37 7.92 -11.90
N VAL A 5 1.24 6.87 -11.10
CA VAL A 5 2.09 5.69 -11.14
C VAL A 5 1.21 4.47 -10.87
N ALA A 6 1.44 3.39 -11.60
CA ALA A 6 0.80 2.11 -11.36
C ALA A 6 1.83 0.99 -11.52
N PHE A 7 1.85 0.07 -10.57
CA PHE A 7 2.67 -1.14 -10.62
C PHE A 7 1.76 -2.35 -10.49
N GLU A 8 2.01 -3.32 -11.34
CA GLU A 8 1.41 -4.63 -11.24
C GLU A 8 2.51 -5.62 -10.84
N THR A 9 2.43 -6.17 -9.63
CA THR A 9 3.37 -7.17 -9.11
C THR A 9 2.83 -8.58 -9.34
N LYS A 10 3.44 -9.60 -8.72
CA LYS A 10 2.89 -10.96 -8.80
C LYS A 10 1.53 -11.05 -8.11
N THR A 11 1.40 -10.44 -6.93
CA THR A 11 0.24 -10.59 -6.04
C THR A 11 -0.58 -9.31 -5.94
N TYR A 12 0.02 -8.15 -6.21
CA TYR A 12 -0.57 -6.84 -5.94
C TYR A 12 -0.73 -5.97 -7.18
N VAL A 13 -1.67 -5.03 -7.07
CA VAL A 13 -1.80 -3.85 -7.92
C VAL A 13 -1.63 -2.64 -7.01
N ILE A 14 -0.64 -1.80 -7.31
CA ILE A 14 -0.30 -0.61 -6.52
C ILE A 14 -0.52 0.61 -7.40
N ILE A 15 -1.41 1.51 -6.98
CA ILE A 15 -1.81 2.67 -7.79
C ILE A 15 -1.67 3.94 -6.97
N LEU A 16 -0.85 4.87 -7.47
CA LEU A 16 -0.75 6.22 -6.92
C LEU A 16 -1.58 7.18 -7.77
N SER A 17 -2.54 7.85 -7.13
CA SER A 17 -3.33 8.94 -7.70
C SER A 17 -3.03 10.27 -6.99
N ASP A 18 -3.64 11.36 -7.44
CA ASP A 18 -3.57 12.66 -6.74
C ASP A 18 -4.23 12.65 -5.35
N GLU A 19 -5.10 11.66 -5.09
CA GLU A 19 -5.94 11.57 -3.89
C GLU A 19 -5.43 10.54 -2.89
N LYS A 20 -5.00 9.36 -3.37
CA LYS A 20 -4.55 8.25 -2.52
C LYS A 20 -3.57 7.31 -3.23
N LEU A 21 -2.83 6.56 -2.41
CA LEU A 21 -2.08 5.36 -2.77
C LEU A 21 -2.93 4.13 -2.43
N GLU A 22 -3.29 3.36 -3.44
CA GLU A 22 -4.05 2.11 -3.33
C GLU A 22 -3.09 0.93 -3.43
N ILE A 23 -3.27 -0.07 -2.56
CA ILE A 23 -2.54 -1.33 -2.61
C ILE A 23 -3.56 -2.46 -2.53
N ASP A 24 -3.81 -3.10 -3.67
CA ASP A 24 -4.85 -4.11 -3.86
C ASP A 24 -4.27 -5.47 -4.18
N LEU A 25 -4.97 -6.52 -3.75
CA LEU A 25 -4.70 -7.89 -4.19
C LEU A 25 -5.27 -8.13 -5.58
N LYS A 26 -4.52 -8.85 -6.42
CA LYS A 26 -5.10 -9.42 -7.66
C LYS A 26 -6.22 -10.39 -7.32
N SER A 27 -7.23 -10.45 -8.18
CA SER A 27 -8.45 -11.26 -8.02
C SER A 27 -8.16 -12.72 -7.63
N GLY A 28 -7.14 -13.36 -8.20
CA GLY A 28 -6.75 -14.72 -7.85
C GLY A 28 -6.17 -14.88 -6.44
N ALA A 29 -5.36 -13.93 -5.98
CA ALA A 29 -4.80 -13.94 -4.62
C ALA A 29 -5.89 -13.65 -3.57
N LYS A 30 -6.83 -12.76 -3.91
CA LYS A 30 -8.01 -12.49 -3.09
C LYS A 30 -8.90 -13.73 -2.95
N ALA A 31 -9.24 -14.39 -4.06
CA ALA A 31 -10.05 -15.61 -4.06
C ALA A 31 -9.38 -16.76 -3.28
N PHE A 32 -8.05 -16.88 -3.37
CA PHE A 32 -7.30 -17.85 -2.57
C PHE A 32 -7.38 -17.57 -1.07
N LEU A 33 -7.25 -16.31 -0.65
CA LEU A 33 -7.40 -15.95 0.77
C LEU A 33 -8.83 -16.19 1.28
N GLU A 34 -9.85 -15.86 0.48
CA GLU A 34 -11.25 -16.12 0.81
C GLU A 34 -11.50 -17.63 0.97
N TYR A 35 -11.01 -18.45 0.05
CA TYR A 35 -11.07 -19.91 0.17
C TYR A 35 -10.38 -20.44 1.43
N MET A 36 -9.18 -19.94 1.77
CA MET A 36 -8.46 -20.34 2.98
C MET A 36 -9.21 -19.96 4.26
N ILE A 37 -9.90 -18.81 4.28
CA ILE A 37 -10.76 -18.39 5.39
C ILE A 37 -11.96 -19.34 5.52
N GLU A 38 -12.58 -19.72 4.41
CA GLU A 38 -13.75 -20.58 4.37
C GLU A 38 -13.44 -22.01 4.84
N GLU A 39 -12.35 -22.60 4.37
CA GLU A 39 -11.98 -23.99 4.70
C GLU A 39 -11.36 -24.14 6.09
N HIS A 40 -10.59 -23.15 6.55
CA HIS A 40 -9.87 -23.22 7.82
C HIS A 40 -10.48 -22.29 8.88
N LYS A 41 -11.70 -22.60 9.31
CA LYS A 41 -12.41 -21.85 10.39
C LYS A 41 -11.60 -21.68 11.68
N SER A 42 -10.72 -22.64 12.00
CA SER A 42 -9.82 -22.55 13.16
C SER A 42 -8.77 -21.42 13.04
N LEU A 43 -8.44 -21.01 11.82
CA LEU A 43 -7.50 -19.93 11.50
C LEU A 43 -8.22 -18.67 10.99
N GLU A 44 -9.55 -18.67 10.93
CA GLU A 44 -10.39 -17.56 10.48
C GLU A 44 -9.99 -16.24 11.13
N ARG A 45 -9.69 -16.25 12.44
CA ARG A 45 -9.29 -15.05 13.18
C ARG A 45 -7.93 -14.50 12.73
N ILE A 46 -6.99 -15.36 12.36
CA ILE A 46 -5.66 -14.98 11.86
C ILE A 46 -5.75 -14.49 10.41
N PHE A 47 -6.51 -15.19 9.57
CA PHE A 47 -6.69 -14.81 8.18
C PHE A 47 -7.58 -13.57 8.01
N ARG A 48 -8.59 -13.38 8.87
CA ARG A 48 -9.37 -12.14 8.94
C ARG A 48 -8.51 -10.97 9.39
N TRP A 49 -7.66 -11.16 10.40
CA TRP A 49 -6.66 -10.13 10.76
C TRP A 49 -5.72 -9.80 9.58
N ALA A 50 -5.24 -10.83 8.87
CA ALA A 50 -4.38 -10.66 7.70
C ALA A 50 -5.09 -9.93 6.57
N ALA A 51 -6.35 -10.27 6.27
CA ALA A 51 -7.16 -9.52 5.30
C ALA A 51 -7.32 -8.06 5.76
N ASP A 52 -7.81 -7.82 6.98
CA ASP A 52 -8.12 -6.48 7.49
C ASP A 52 -6.89 -5.56 7.63
N HIS A 53 -5.69 -6.13 7.86
CA HIS A 53 -4.47 -5.37 8.12
C HIS A 53 -3.48 -5.36 6.96
N LEU A 54 -3.62 -6.30 6.02
CA LEU A 54 -2.76 -6.38 4.86
C LEU A 54 -3.46 -5.85 3.59
N PHE A 55 -4.74 -6.14 3.30
CA PHE A 55 -5.37 -5.75 2.00
C PHE A 55 -6.92 -5.71 1.94
N PRO A 56 -7.55 -4.82 1.14
CA PRO A 56 -6.97 -3.71 0.37
C PRO A 56 -6.69 -2.49 1.25
N ARG A 57 -5.67 -1.71 0.90
CA ARG A 57 -5.29 -0.55 1.71
C ARG A 57 -5.19 0.72 0.90
N ASP A 58 -6.12 1.63 1.21
CA ASP A 58 -6.13 3.00 0.71
C ASP A 58 -5.40 3.91 1.70
N ILE A 59 -4.33 4.56 1.25
CA ILE A 59 -3.59 5.57 2.02
C ILE A 59 -3.80 6.93 1.35
N TYR A 60 -4.63 7.78 1.95
CA TYR A 60 -4.90 9.11 1.40
C TYR A 60 -3.67 10.00 1.48
N ILE A 61 -3.39 10.75 0.41
CA ILE A 61 -2.21 11.63 0.31
C ILE A 61 -2.16 12.65 1.45
N GLU A 62 -3.32 13.17 1.87
CA GLU A 62 -3.43 14.12 3.00
C GLU A 62 -2.95 13.53 4.33
N ASN A 63 -3.02 12.21 4.48
CA ASN A 63 -2.61 11.50 5.68
C ASN A 63 -1.16 11.01 5.58
N ILE A 64 -0.50 11.12 4.44
CA ILE A 64 0.92 10.71 4.32
C ILE A 64 1.80 11.77 5.00
N ASN A 65 2.55 11.34 6.02
CA ASN A 65 3.55 12.15 6.69
C ASN A 65 4.82 12.29 5.84
N ARG A 66 5.35 11.15 5.37
CA ARG A 66 6.53 11.06 4.49
C ARG A 66 6.59 9.71 3.78
N ALA A 67 7.32 9.67 2.67
CA ALA A 67 7.70 8.44 1.97
C ALA A 67 9.22 8.36 1.82
N TYR A 68 9.80 7.17 2.02
CA TYR A 68 11.24 6.94 1.92
C TYR A 68 11.58 5.49 1.56
N LEU A 69 12.83 5.24 1.16
CA LEU A 69 13.35 3.89 0.98
C LEU A 69 13.95 3.37 2.28
N SER A 70 13.60 2.15 2.67
CA SER A 70 14.25 1.47 3.79
C SER A 70 15.71 1.12 3.46
N PRO A 71 16.54 0.74 4.47
CA PRO A 71 17.87 0.18 4.23
C PRO A 71 17.86 -1.03 3.27
N GLU A 72 16.78 -1.82 3.32
CA GLU A 72 16.53 -2.98 2.46
C GLU A 72 15.98 -2.61 1.07
N LYS A 73 15.93 -1.32 0.73
CA LYS A 73 15.45 -0.78 -0.56
C LYS A 73 13.97 -0.96 -0.83
N GLU A 74 13.17 -1.14 0.22
CA GLU A 74 11.71 -1.23 0.12
C GLU A 74 11.10 0.17 0.20
N ALA A 75 9.98 0.39 -0.50
CA ALA A 75 9.22 1.64 -0.36
C ALA A 75 8.45 1.63 0.96
N VAL A 76 8.64 2.68 1.75
CA VAL A 76 8.00 2.85 3.06
C VAL A 76 7.19 4.14 3.07
N ILE A 77 5.94 4.03 3.48
CA ILE A 77 4.98 5.13 3.64
C ILE A 77 4.65 5.27 5.13
N GLU A 78 4.81 6.47 5.66
CA GLU A 78 4.32 6.80 6.99
C GLU A 78 2.98 7.51 6.90
N GLU A 79 1.94 6.88 7.43
CA GLU A 79 0.57 7.38 7.48
C GLU A 79 0.28 7.97 8.87
N LYS A 80 -0.26 9.18 8.91
CA LYS A 80 -0.83 9.79 10.11
C LYS A 80 -2.19 9.15 10.37
N THR A 81 -2.34 8.61 11.56
CA THR A 81 -3.59 8.03 12.07
C THR A 81 -4.00 8.75 13.34
N PRO A 82 -5.26 8.66 13.80
CA PRO A 82 -5.68 9.22 15.09
C PRO A 82 -4.83 8.73 16.28
N THR A 83 -4.25 7.54 16.17
CA THR A 83 -3.42 6.90 17.21
C THR A 83 -1.93 7.17 17.09
N GLY A 84 -1.48 7.96 16.10
CA GLY A 84 -0.06 8.26 15.86
C GLY A 84 0.37 7.96 14.42
N ILE A 85 1.66 7.67 14.22
CA ILE A 85 2.22 7.39 12.89
C ILE A 85 2.28 5.88 12.68
N LYS A 86 1.68 5.40 11.59
CA LYS A 86 1.72 4.00 11.16
C LYS A 86 2.67 3.87 9.96
N THR A 87 3.70 3.05 10.11
CA THR A 87 4.65 2.74 9.04
C THR A 87 4.13 1.58 8.19
N ILE A 88 4.19 1.72 6.87
CA ILE A 88 3.64 0.77 5.90
C ILE A 88 4.70 0.48 4.87
N LYS A 89 5.06 -0.80 4.73
CA LYS A 89 5.95 -1.27 3.66
C LYS A 89 5.11 -1.63 2.44
N VAL A 90 5.47 -1.11 1.28
CA VAL A 90 4.78 -1.42 0.03
C VAL A 90 5.35 -2.74 -0.52
N PRO A 91 4.52 -3.78 -0.68
CA PRO A 91 5.00 -5.12 -0.98
C PRO A 91 5.43 -5.30 -2.44
N GLU A 92 6.35 -6.24 -2.68
CA GLU A 92 6.67 -6.81 -4.00
C GLU A 92 7.14 -5.81 -5.08
N LEU A 93 7.55 -4.60 -4.72
CA LEU A 93 8.20 -3.69 -5.64
C LEU A 93 9.68 -4.05 -5.79
N THR A 94 10.20 -3.94 -7.03
CA THR A 94 11.66 -3.90 -7.22
C THR A 94 12.24 -2.62 -6.64
N GLU A 95 13.56 -2.57 -6.40
CA GLU A 95 14.21 -1.35 -5.90
C GLU A 95 13.92 -0.13 -6.79
N ASP A 96 13.92 -0.29 -8.11
CA ASP A 96 13.64 0.80 -9.04
C ASP A 96 12.17 1.25 -8.99
N GLN A 97 11.23 0.31 -8.87
CA GLN A 97 9.82 0.64 -8.68
C GLN A 97 9.57 1.34 -7.33
N ALA A 98 10.24 0.88 -6.28
CA ALA A 98 10.18 1.49 -4.96
C ALA A 98 10.71 2.94 -5.01
N LYS A 99 11.82 3.19 -5.70
CA LYS A 99 12.34 4.55 -5.95
C LYS A 99 11.31 5.42 -6.65
N ILE A 100 10.77 4.96 -7.78
CA ILE A 100 9.77 5.70 -8.57
C ILE A 100 8.54 6.02 -7.72
N LEU A 101 8.05 5.07 -6.92
CA LEU A 101 6.90 5.30 -6.04
C LEU A 101 7.19 6.39 -5.01
N VAL A 102 8.32 6.27 -4.30
CA VAL A 102 8.71 7.21 -3.25
C VAL A 102 8.90 8.62 -3.82
N GLU A 103 9.56 8.75 -4.97
CA GLU A 103 9.73 10.03 -5.67
C GLU A 103 8.39 10.64 -6.06
N ALA A 104 7.48 9.84 -6.62
CA ALA A 104 6.16 10.30 -7.03
C ALA A 104 5.29 10.75 -5.85
N VAL A 105 5.33 10.03 -4.72
CA VAL A 105 4.64 10.42 -3.49
C VAL A 105 5.21 11.72 -2.93
N ASN A 106 6.54 11.83 -2.83
CA ASN A 106 7.17 13.04 -2.29
C ASN A 106 6.88 14.27 -3.16
N LYS A 107 6.89 14.12 -4.49
CA LYS A 107 6.49 15.18 -5.42
C LYS A 107 5.05 15.64 -5.17
N LEU A 108 4.11 14.70 -4.97
CA LEU A 108 2.72 15.02 -4.63
C LEU A 108 2.60 15.79 -3.30
N LEU A 109 3.37 15.39 -2.28
CA LEU A 109 3.38 16.08 -0.99
C LEU A 109 3.93 17.50 -1.11
N GLU A 110 4.94 17.72 -1.95
CA GLU A 110 5.47 19.05 -2.22
C GLU A 110 4.47 19.94 -2.98
N GLU A 111 3.77 19.39 -3.99
CA GLU A 111 2.74 20.10 -4.74
C GLU A 111 1.62 20.59 -3.80
N ARG A 112 1.18 19.74 -2.86
CA ARG A 112 0.15 20.10 -1.88
C ARG A 112 0.61 21.08 -0.80
N ARG A 113 1.90 21.14 -0.46
CA ARG A 113 2.44 22.13 0.50
C ARG A 113 2.52 23.54 -0.09
N LYS A 114 2.54 23.66 -1.42
CA LYS A 114 2.61 24.94 -2.15
C LYS A 114 1.24 25.52 -2.49
N THR A 115 0.18 24.78 -2.25
CA THR A 115 -1.22 25.18 -2.46
C THR A 115 -1.82 25.62 -1.14
#